data_AF-A0A959BQF4-F1
#
_entry.id   AF-A0A959BQF4-F1
#
_cell.length_a   1.000
_cell.length_b   1.000
_cell.length_c   1.000
_cell.angle_alpha   90.00
_cell.angle_beta   90.00
_cell.angle_gamma   90.00
#
_symmetry.space_group_name_H-M   'P 1'
#
loop_
_entity.id
_entity.type
_entity.pdbx_description
1 polymer ?
#
loop_
_entity_poly.entity_id
_entity_poly.type
_entity_poly.pdbx_seq_one_letter_code
_entity_poly.pdbx_strand_id
1 'polypeptide(L)'
;ATIAAVDAAIAATGAIRPLVNFTGGGSINTPQGDAINGVTVGVSELPGTTGTSNTSGQYSFNAQLAPDEQYTLQAFKAGGDRNGVSTHDLLLISRHILGVAAFDNPLQIIASDANRDTKITTLDLIFLRRLILGIDTEFNDQESWIFINSGYQFQNPGDPFHEVYSGDAGKVFFSPLDGAPLNWVGIKVGDVNDSADGSQ
;
A
#
# COMPACT_ATOMS: atom_id res chain seq x y z
N ALA A 1 -29.10 -28.78 6.76
CA ALA A 1 -28.05 -28.91 7.80
C ALA A 1 -27.70 -27.50 8.25
N THR A 2 -27.60 -27.26 9.55
CA THR A 2 -27.12 -25.96 10.07
C THR A 2 -25.60 -25.88 9.92
N ILE A 3 -25.03 -24.67 9.82
CA ILE A 3 -23.57 -24.46 9.81
C ILE A 3 -22.92 -25.19 11.01
N ALA A 4 -23.54 -25.07 12.20
CA ALA A 4 -23.12 -25.77 13.40
C ALA A 4 -23.08 -27.32 13.29
N ALA A 5 -23.97 -27.93 12.50
CA ALA A 5 -23.96 -29.39 12.29
C ALA A 5 -22.86 -29.83 11.32
N VAL A 6 -22.47 -28.96 10.38
CA VAL A 6 -21.34 -29.19 9.47
C VAL A 6 -20.01 -29.06 10.22
N ASP A 7 -19.89 -28.05 11.07
CA ASP A 7 -18.70 -27.80 11.90
C ASP A 7 -18.45 -28.96 12.89
N ALA A 8 -19.51 -29.45 13.53
CA ALA A 8 -19.44 -30.60 14.44
C ALA A 8 -19.04 -31.89 13.72
N ALA A 9 -19.51 -32.09 12.48
CA ALA A 9 -19.13 -33.25 11.68
C ALA A 9 -17.65 -33.20 11.25
N ILE A 10 -17.17 -32.03 10.82
CA ILE A 10 -15.77 -31.80 10.45
C ILE A 10 -14.83 -32.07 11.64
N ALA A 11 -15.16 -31.54 12.82
CA ALA A 11 -14.38 -31.74 14.03
C ALA A 11 -14.33 -33.21 14.47
N ALA A 12 -15.41 -33.96 14.24
CA ALA A 12 -15.50 -35.39 14.59
C ALA A 12 -14.73 -36.31 13.63
N THR A 13 -14.58 -35.91 12.35
CA THR A 13 -13.98 -36.76 11.32
C THR A 13 -12.57 -36.35 10.91
N GLY A 14 -12.11 -35.15 11.28
CA GLY A 14 -10.87 -34.57 10.77
C GLY A 14 -10.94 -34.21 9.27
N ALA A 15 -12.14 -34.01 8.74
CA ALA A 15 -12.32 -33.69 7.32
C ALA A 15 -11.88 -32.24 7.04
N ILE A 16 -11.15 -32.03 5.94
CA ILE A 16 -10.77 -30.68 5.51
C ILE A 16 -11.97 -30.04 4.79
N ARG A 17 -12.28 -28.78 5.11
CA ARG A 17 -13.32 -28.04 4.37
C ARG A 17 -12.91 -27.89 2.91
N PRO A 18 -13.82 -28.11 1.95
CA PRO A 18 -13.53 -27.84 0.54
C PRO A 18 -13.14 -26.37 0.32
N LEU A 19 -12.23 -26.14 -0.62
CA LEU A 19 -11.92 -24.80 -1.07
C LEU A 19 -13.15 -24.14 -1.69
N VAL A 20 -13.27 -22.83 -1.49
CA VAL A 20 -14.30 -21.99 -2.11
C VAL A 20 -13.70 -21.17 -3.25
N ASN A 21 -14.46 -21.02 -4.34
CA ASN A 21 -14.10 -20.06 -5.37
C ASN A 21 -14.36 -18.65 -4.82
N PHE A 22 -13.32 -17.82 -4.82
CA PHE A 22 -13.38 -16.45 -4.35
C PHE A 22 -12.96 -15.50 -5.47
N THR A 23 -13.73 -14.43 -5.65
CA THR A 23 -13.36 -13.31 -6.51
C THR A 23 -13.15 -12.11 -5.61
N GLY A 24 -11.88 -11.73 -5.42
CA GLY A 24 -11.48 -10.57 -4.65
C GLY A 24 -11.22 -9.38 -5.56
N GLY A 25 -11.40 -8.17 -5.06
CA GLY A 25 -11.11 -6.95 -5.80
C GLY A 25 -11.35 -5.69 -4.99
N GLY A 26 -10.86 -4.58 -5.52
CA GLY A 26 -10.96 -3.27 -4.89
C GLY A 26 -10.46 -2.16 -5.82
N SER A 27 -10.31 -0.98 -5.26
CA SER A 27 -9.75 0.20 -5.93
C SER A 27 -8.42 0.60 -5.32
N ILE A 28 -7.55 1.18 -6.15
CA ILE A 28 -6.25 1.70 -5.77
C ILE A 28 -6.16 3.15 -6.26
N ASN A 29 -6.07 4.09 -5.31
CA ASN A 29 -6.08 5.52 -5.61
C ASN A 29 -4.96 6.25 -4.87
N THR A 30 -4.61 7.45 -5.33
CA THR A 30 -3.80 8.42 -4.58
C THR A 30 -4.59 8.95 -3.38
N PRO A 31 -3.96 9.69 -2.45
CA PRO A 31 -4.66 10.34 -1.34
C PRO A 31 -5.79 11.30 -1.77
N GLN A 32 -5.70 11.85 -3.00
CA GLN A 32 -6.68 12.77 -3.62
C GLN A 32 -7.84 12.03 -4.25
N GLY A 33 -7.74 10.71 -4.39
CA GLY A 33 -8.73 9.86 -5.05
C GLY A 33 -8.47 9.63 -6.53
N ASP A 34 -7.31 10.03 -7.07
CA ASP A 34 -6.96 9.75 -8.46
C ASP A 34 -6.57 8.28 -8.62
N ALA A 35 -7.07 7.65 -9.69
CA ALA A 35 -6.85 6.24 -9.94
C ALA A 35 -5.38 5.92 -10.26
N ILE A 36 -4.83 4.87 -9.65
CA ILE A 36 -3.48 4.37 -9.96
C ILE A 36 -3.61 3.08 -10.77
N ASN A 37 -3.15 3.12 -12.03
CA ASN A 37 -3.15 1.96 -12.92
C ASN A 37 -1.88 1.12 -12.78
N GLY A 38 -1.90 -0.10 -13.32
CA GLY A 38 -0.71 -0.94 -13.43
C GLY A 38 -0.15 -1.45 -12.11
N VAL A 39 -0.87 -1.27 -11.00
CA VAL A 39 -0.49 -1.79 -9.69
C VAL A 39 -0.82 -3.27 -9.65
N THR A 40 0.15 -4.10 -9.30
CA THR A 40 -0.06 -5.54 -9.11
C THR A 40 -0.39 -5.81 -7.64
N VAL A 41 -1.52 -6.45 -7.41
CA VAL A 41 -1.93 -6.96 -6.10
C VAL A 41 -1.79 -8.47 -6.09
N GLY A 42 -1.02 -9.01 -5.15
CA GLY A 42 -0.80 -10.44 -4.99
C GLY A 42 -1.33 -10.97 -3.65
N VAL A 43 -1.72 -12.25 -3.64
CA VAL A 43 -2.04 -12.99 -2.41
C VAL A 43 -0.75 -13.66 -1.90
N SER A 44 -0.27 -13.25 -0.72
CA SER A 44 1.04 -13.67 -0.19
C SER A 44 1.15 -15.18 -0.01
N GLU A 45 0.07 -15.83 0.44
CA GLU A 45 0.05 -17.27 0.69
C GLU A 45 -0.15 -18.10 -0.59
N LEU A 46 -0.52 -17.47 -1.72
CA LEU A 46 -0.81 -18.13 -2.99
C LEU A 46 -0.04 -17.49 -4.17
N PRO A 47 1.26 -17.79 -4.30
CA PRO A 47 2.08 -17.28 -5.40
C PRO A 47 1.45 -17.54 -6.77
N GLY A 48 1.41 -16.52 -7.62
CA GLY A 48 0.78 -16.57 -8.94
C GLY A 48 -0.69 -16.13 -8.96
N THR A 49 -1.33 -15.97 -7.79
CA THR A 49 -2.64 -15.33 -7.70
C THR A 49 -2.47 -13.82 -7.62
N THR A 50 -2.70 -13.14 -8.73
CA THR A 50 -2.56 -11.68 -8.82
C THR A 50 -3.74 -11.02 -9.55
N GLY A 51 -3.95 -9.74 -9.26
CA GLY A 51 -4.79 -8.83 -10.04
C GLY A 51 -4.01 -7.56 -10.35
N THR A 52 -4.23 -6.98 -11.53
CA THR A 52 -3.59 -5.71 -11.91
C THR A 52 -4.64 -4.61 -12.04
N SER A 53 -4.37 -3.43 -11.50
CA SER A 53 -5.31 -2.31 -11.60
C SER A 53 -5.40 -1.77 -13.03
N ASN A 54 -6.63 -1.51 -13.47
CA ASN A 54 -6.93 -0.89 -14.75
C ASN A 54 -6.79 0.65 -14.67
N THR A 55 -7.12 1.35 -15.76
CA THR A 55 -7.06 2.82 -15.84
C THR A 55 -8.04 3.55 -14.90
N SER A 56 -9.00 2.84 -14.32
CA SER A 56 -9.92 3.35 -13.28
C SER A 56 -9.48 2.94 -11.87
N GLY A 57 -8.26 2.41 -11.71
CA GLY A 57 -7.72 1.99 -10.42
C GLY A 57 -8.34 0.71 -9.88
N GLN A 58 -9.23 0.05 -10.64
CA GLN A 58 -9.92 -1.16 -10.20
C GLN A 58 -9.10 -2.40 -10.53
N TYR A 59 -9.02 -3.33 -9.58
CA TYR A 59 -8.40 -4.63 -9.79
C TYR A 59 -9.31 -5.76 -9.30
N SER A 60 -9.10 -6.95 -9.84
CA SER A 60 -9.74 -8.18 -9.36
C SER A 60 -8.85 -9.38 -9.58
N PHE A 61 -8.99 -10.40 -8.74
CA PHE A 61 -8.33 -11.69 -8.88
C PHE A 61 -9.30 -12.82 -8.51
N ASN A 62 -9.03 -14.02 -9.02
CA ASN A 62 -9.80 -15.21 -8.68
C ASN A 62 -8.88 -16.22 -7.98
N ALA A 63 -9.38 -16.85 -6.92
CA ALA A 63 -8.62 -17.81 -6.14
C ALA A 63 -9.51 -18.96 -5.64
N GLN A 64 -8.88 -20.08 -5.29
CA GLN A 64 -9.52 -21.15 -4.53
C GLN A 64 -8.95 -21.12 -3.11
N LEU A 65 -9.79 -20.75 -2.14
CA LEU A 65 -9.36 -20.40 -0.78
C LEU A 65 -10.02 -21.32 0.25
N ALA A 66 -9.33 -21.59 1.35
CA ALA A 66 -9.94 -22.24 2.50
C ALA A 66 -10.84 -21.20 3.21
N PRO A 67 -12.13 -21.51 3.47
CA PRO A 67 -13.08 -20.53 3.97
C PRO A 67 -12.82 -20.05 5.40
N ASP A 68 -12.08 -20.83 6.20
CA ASP A 68 -11.78 -20.52 7.61
C ASP A 68 -10.37 -19.94 7.81
N GLU A 69 -9.66 -19.64 6.72
CA GLU A 69 -8.32 -19.06 6.77
C GLU A 69 -8.35 -17.54 6.51
N GLN A 70 -7.30 -16.87 6.99
CA GLN A 70 -7.01 -15.48 6.69
C GLN A 70 -5.87 -15.43 5.68
N TYR A 71 -6.01 -14.58 4.68
CA TYR A 71 -5.06 -14.35 3.62
C TYR A 71 -4.57 -12.91 3.65
N THR A 72 -3.37 -12.69 3.13
CA THR A 72 -2.72 -11.39 3.08
C THR A 72 -2.61 -10.94 1.63
N LEU A 73 -3.04 -9.71 1.35
CA LEU A 73 -2.74 -9.04 0.09
C LEU A 73 -1.59 -8.06 0.28
N GLN A 74 -0.81 -7.90 -0.78
CA GLN A 74 0.21 -6.87 -0.93
C GLN A 74 0.11 -6.26 -2.31
N ALA A 75 0.27 -4.94 -2.39
CA ALA A 75 0.26 -4.19 -3.63
C ALA A 75 1.66 -3.67 -3.98
N PHE A 76 1.97 -3.65 -5.26
CA PHE A 76 3.29 -3.30 -5.78
C PHE A 76 3.20 -2.61 -7.14
N LYS A 77 4.01 -1.56 -7.34
CA LYS A 77 4.21 -0.88 -8.62
C LYS A 77 5.65 -0.35 -8.65
N ALA A 78 6.40 -0.74 -9.67
CA ALA A 78 7.79 -0.32 -9.86
C ALA A 78 7.90 0.88 -10.80
N GLY A 79 8.99 1.64 -10.65
CA GLY A 79 9.37 2.73 -11.54
C GLY A 79 8.61 4.03 -11.27
N GLY A 80 8.75 4.98 -12.20
CA GLY A 80 8.12 6.30 -12.09
C GLY A 80 8.71 7.16 -10.98
N ASP A 81 9.95 6.95 -10.57
CA ASP A 81 10.54 7.52 -9.35
C ASP A 81 10.42 9.04 -9.26
N ARG A 82 10.61 9.74 -10.39
CA ARG A 82 10.51 11.20 -10.51
C ARG A 82 9.07 11.73 -10.66
N ASN A 83 8.08 10.85 -10.80
CA ASN A 83 6.67 11.25 -10.96
C ASN A 83 6.21 12.02 -9.72
N GLY A 84 5.61 13.20 -9.91
CA GLY A 84 5.19 14.10 -8.83
C GLY A 84 6.33 14.87 -8.12
N VAL A 85 7.52 14.26 -7.98
CA VAL A 85 8.61 14.84 -7.18
C VAL A 85 9.15 16.16 -7.77
N SER A 86 8.98 17.25 -7.03
CA SER A 86 9.32 18.60 -7.46
C SER A 86 10.10 19.41 -6.40
N THR A 87 10.56 20.61 -6.79
CA THR A 87 11.17 21.54 -5.82
C THR A 87 10.16 22.11 -4.82
N HIS A 88 8.86 22.01 -5.13
CA HIS A 88 7.81 22.39 -4.19
C HIS A 88 7.75 21.41 -3.01
N ASP A 89 7.91 20.11 -3.27
CA ASP A 89 7.99 19.08 -2.23
C ASP A 89 9.18 19.31 -1.30
N LEU A 90 10.34 19.62 -1.87
CA LEU A 90 11.52 19.97 -1.08
C LEU A 90 11.27 21.16 -0.15
N LEU A 91 10.51 22.16 -0.60
CA LEU A 91 10.14 23.32 0.21
C LEU A 91 9.22 22.91 1.36
N LEU A 92 8.22 22.07 1.09
CA LEU A 92 7.27 21.59 2.11
C LEU A 92 7.98 20.72 3.16
N ILE A 93 8.80 19.76 2.74
CA ILE A 93 9.62 18.93 3.64
C ILE A 93 10.60 19.80 4.45
N SER A 94 11.23 20.81 3.84
CA SER A 94 12.11 21.74 4.56
C SER A 94 11.37 22.52 5.66
N ARG A 95 10.14 22.97 5.38
CA ARG A 95 9.31 23.68 6.37
C ARG A 95 8.91 22.76 7.52
N HIS A 96 8.65 21.48 7.23
CA HIS A 96 8.40 20.46 8.23
C HIS A 96 9.62 20.26 9.15
N ILE A 97 10.80 20.02 8.57
CA ILE A 97 12.05 19.83 9.32
C ILE A 97 12.36 21.03 10.22
N LEU A 98 12.09 22.25 9.75
CA LEU A 98 12.35 23.48 10.49
C LEU A 98 11.25 23.83 11.53
N GLY A 99 10.17 23.03 11.62
CA GLY A 99 9.04 23.31 12.50
C GLY A 99 8.22 24.54 12.10
N VAL A 100 8.37 25.02 10.86
CA VAL A 100 7.64 26.19 10.34
C VAL A 100 6.22 25.81 9.92
N ALA A 101 6.05 24.61 9.39
CA ALA A 101 4.74 24.02 9.10
C ALA A 101 4.87 22.50 9.19
N ALA A 102 4.24 21.91 10.20
CA ALA A 102 4.21 20.47 10.36
C ALA A 102 3.34 19.82 9.27
N PHE A 103 3.54 18.52 9.07
CA PHE A 103 2.63 17.72 8.24
C PHE A 103 1.49 17.25 9.14
N ASP A 104 0.27 17.38 8.65
CA ASP A 104 -0.94 17.09 9.42
C ASP A 104 -1.52 15.70 9.07
N ASN A 105 -0.91 14.99 8.11
CA ASN A 105 -1.34 13.69 7.63
C ASN A 105 -0.17 12.69 7.64
N PRO A 106 -0.34 11.45 8.20
CA PRO A 106 0.67 10.41 8.15
C PRO A 106 1.18 10.09 6.74
N LEU A 107 0.35 10.24 5.69
CA LEU A 107 0.79 9.94 4.31
C LEU A 107 1.89 10.88 3.83
N GLN A 108 1.86 12.15 4.22
CA GLN A 108 2.91 13.12 3.90
C GLN A 108 4.20 12.81 4.66
N ILE A 109 4.08 12.33 5.91
CA ILE A 109 5.22 11.89 6.72
C ILE A 109 5.91 10.69 6.05
N ILE A 110 5.13 9.71 5.58
CA ILE A 110 5.63 8.54 4.85
C ILE A 110 6.28 8.95 3.52
N ALA A 111 5.63 9.82 2.75
CA ALA A 111 6.17 10.31 1.47
C ALA A 111 7.50 11.09 1.64
N SER A 112 7.78 11.62 2.83
CA SER A 112 8.97 12.43 3.09
C SER A 112 10.25 11.64 3.38
N ASP A 113 10.14 10.34 3.69
CA ASP A 113 11.28 9.45 4.00
C ASP A 113 11.84 8.85 2.70
N ALA A 114 12.70 9.63 2.04
CA ALA A 114 13.22 9.32 0.72
C ALA A 114 14.38 8.32 0.73
N ASN A 115 14.98 8.07 1.89
CA ASN A 115 16.04 7.06 2.07
C ASN A 115 15.63 5.86 2.92
N ARG A 116 14.35 5.81 3.35
CA ARG A 116 13.75 4.71 4.11
C ARG A 116 14.44 4.46 5.46
N ASP A 117 14.92 5.51 6.11
CA ASP A 117 15.60 5.42 7.41
C ASP A 117 14.68 5.72 8.61
N THR A 118 13.38 5.85 8.34
CA THR A 118 12.30 6.14 9.28
C THR A 118 12.46 7.47 9.99
N LYS A 119 13.08 8.46 9.32
CA LYS A 119 13.24 9.83 9.82
C LYS A 119 13.04 10.80 8.68
N ILE A 120 12.61 12.02 9.03
CA ILE A 120 12.55 13.13 8.09
C ILE A 120 13.69 14.08 8.41
N THR A 121 14.70 14.09 7.55
CA THR A 121 15.93 14.85 7.76
C THR A 121 16.33 15.60 6.50
N THR A 122 17.38 16.42 6.62
CA THR A 122 17.97 17.07 5.45
C THR A 122 18.58 16.08 4.46
N LEU A 123 18.82 14.82 4.87
CA LEU A 123 19.34 13.79 3.97
C LEU A 123 18.30 13.40 2.91
N ASP A 124 17.01 13.33 3.28
CA ASP A 124 15.90 13.11 2.35
C ASP A 124 15.85 14.17 1.25
N LEU A 125 16.04 15.44 1.63
CA LEU A 125 16.11 16.56 0.69
C LEU A 125 17.26 16.41 -0.31
N ILE A 126 18.40 15.83 0.12
CA ILE A 126 19.55 15.58 -0.76
C ILE A 126 19.21 14.48 -1.76
N PHE A 127 18.60 13.37 -1.33
CA PHE A 127 18.18 12.28 -2.22
C PHE A 127 17.17 12.77 -3.25
N LEU A 128 16.10 13.44 -2.81
CA LEU A 128 15.07 13.98 -3.71
C LEU A 128 15.64 15.02 -4.68
N ARG A 129 16.57 15.88 -4.23
CA ARG A 129 17.23 16.84 -5.12
C ARG A 129 18.07 16.14 -6.19
N ARG A 130 18.80 15.09 -5.84
CA ARG A 130 19.59 14.30 -6.81
C ARG A 130 18.68 13.61 -7.82
N LEU A 131 17.53 13.09 -7.38
CA LEU A 131 16.49 12.52 -8.22
C LEU A 131 15.89 13.54 -9.20
N ILE A 132 15.54 14.74 -8.73
CA ILE A 132 15.04 15.84 -9.57
C ILE A 132 16.07 16.24 -10.63
N LEU A 133 17.35 16.32 -10.26
CA LEU A 133 18.46 16.66 -11.14
C LEU A 133 18.86 15.54 -12.10
N GLY A 134 18.29 14.34 -11.96
CA GLY A 134 18.65 13.16 -12.76
C GLY A 134 20.06 12.64 -12.48
N ILE A 135 20.63 12.98 -11.32
CA ILE A 135 21.88 12.40 -10.84
C ILE A 135 21.63 10.96 -10.39
N ASP A 136 20.54 10.78 -9.64
CA ASP A 136 19.94 9.48 -9.38
C ASP A 136 18.68 9.36 -10.25
N THR A 137 18.42 8.16 -10.77
CA THR A 137 17.26 7.89 -11.63
C THR A 137 16.16 7.09 -10.95
N GLU A 138 16.49 6.49 -9.80
CA GLU A 138 15.61 5.66 -8.97
C GLU A 138 15.97 5.82 -7.49
N PHE A 139 15.05 5.47 -6.60
CA PHE A 139 15.36 5.35 -5.18
C PHE A 139 16.23 4.12 -4.93
N ASN A 140 17.25 4.25 -4.08
CA ASN A 140 18.04 3.10 -3.65
C ASN A 140 17.24 2.30 -2.61
N ASP A 141 17.21 0.97 -2.76
CA ASP A 141 16.68 0.02 -1.78
C ASP A 141 15.18 0.17 -1.43
N GLN A 142 14.41 0.89 -2.25
CA GLN A 142 12.96 0.98 -2.08
C GLN A 142 12.19 1.24 -3.37
N GLU A 143 10.94 0.79 -3.36
CA GLU A 143 9.99 1.12 -4.40
C GLU A 143 9.53 2.58 -4.29
N SER A 144 9.23 3.18 -5.43
CA SER A 144 8.85 4.58 -5.50
C SER A 144 7.39 4.84 -5.09
N TRP A 145 6.59 3.77 -5.02
CA TRP A 145 5.20 3.75 -4.56
C TRP A 145 5.08 2.86 -3.31
N ILE A 146 4.48 3.41 -2.26
CA ILE A 146 4.12 2.69 -1.03
C ILE A 146 2.61 2.53 -1.02
N PHE A 147 2.12 1.31 -0.91
CA PHE A 147 0.68 1.03 -0.85
C PHE A 147 0.26 0.67 0.56
N ILE A 148 -0.79 1.32 1.05
CA ILE A 148 -1.40 1.03 2.34
C ILE A 148 -2.85 0.61 2.18
N ASN A 149 -3.35 -0.17 3.14
CA ASN A 149 -4.78 -0.43 3.24
C ASN A 149 -5.53 0.89 3.46
N SER A 150 -6.49 1.20 2.59
CA SER A 150 -7.28 2.44 2.67
C SER A 150 -8.10 2.60 3.95
N GLY A 151 -8.45 1.48 4.61
CA GLY A 151 -9.15 1.46 5.89
C GLY A 151 -8.21 1.44 7.10
N TYR A 152 -6.89 1.50 6.89
CA TYR A 152 -5.93 1.45 7.99
C TYR A 152 -6.03 2.69 8.88
N GLN A 153 -6.02 2.47 10.21
CA GLN A 153 -6.01 3.52 11.21
C GLN A 153 -4.68 3.48 11.95
N PHE A 154 -3.82 4.47 11.71
CA PHE A 154 -2.54 4.60 12.40
C PHE A 154 -2.75 4.81 13.89
N GLN A 155 -2.05 4.01 14.70
CA GLN A 155 -2.03 4.17 16.15
C GLN A 155 -1.29 5.44 16.57
N ASN A 156 -0.21 5.76 15.85
CA ASN A 156 0.51 7.01 16.02
C ASN A 156 0.66 7.73 14.66
N PRO A 157 -0.32 8.56 14.27
CA PRO A 157 -0.26 9.29 12.99
C PRO A 157 0.94 10.23 12.84
N GLY A 158 1.59 10.63 13.94
CA GLY A 158 2.79 11.47 13.93
C GLY A 158 4.10 10.71 13.73
N ASP A 159 4.08 9.38 13.85
CA ASP A 159 5.22 8.48 13.58
C ASP A 159 4.71 7.16 12.97
N PRO A 160 4.29 7.18 11.69
CA PRO A 160 3.66 6.03 11.03
C PRO A 160 4.67 4.99 10.55
N PHE A 161 5.98 5.24 10.63
CA PHE A 161 6.99 4.46 9.90
C PHE A 161 7.04 2.99 10.32
N HIS A 162 6.90 2.69 11.62
CA HIS A 162 6.91 1.31 12.10
C HIS A 162 5.72 0.52 11.56
N GLU A 163 4.53 1.14 11.57
CA GLU A 163 3.28 0.54 11.07
C GLU A 163 3.34 0.27 9.55
N VAL A 164 4.09 1.08 8.79
CA VAL A 164 4.27 0.94 7.33
C VAL A 164 5.36 -0.07 6.95
N TYR A 165 6.58 0.10 7.46
CA TYR A 165 7.74 -0.66 6.97
C TYR A 165 7.95 -1.99 7.68
N SER A 166 7.42 -2.15 8.89
CA SER A 166 7.54 -3.39 9.68
C SER A 166 6.18 -3.96 10.09
N GLY A 167 5.11 -3.21 9.86
CA GLY A 167 3.77 -3.51 10.38
C GLY A 167 2.76 -3.90 9.31
N ASP A 168 1.50 -3.65 9.66
CA ASP A 168 0.33 -4.12 8.93
C ASP A 168 -0.24 -3.10 7.96
N ALA A 169 0.21 -1.84 7.98
CA ALA A 169 -0.37 -0.80 7.13
C ALA A 169 -0.21 -1.12 5.64
N GLY A 170 0.91 -1.74 5.27
CA GLY A 170 1.20 -2.20 3.89
C GLY A 170 0.53 -3.52 3.50
N LYS A 171 -0.38 -4.05 4.31
CA LYS A 171 -1.06 -5.33 4.09
C LYS A 171 -2.57 -5.15 4.20
N VAL A 172 -3.32 -5.91 3.40
CA VAL A 172 -4.76 -6.07 3.59
C VAL A 172 -5.03 -7.52 3.96
N PHE A 173 -5.55 -7.73 5.16
CA PHE A 173 -6.00 -9.06 5.60
C PHE A 173 -7.45 -9.29 5.19
N PHE A 174 -7.75 -10.47 4.67
CA PHE A 174 -9.11 -10.83 4.30
C PHE A 174 -9.37 -12.33 4.51
N SER A 175 -10.64 -12.66 4.70
CA SER A 175 -11.12 -14.04 4.65
C SER A 175 -12.17 -14.17 3.53
N PRO A 176 -12.30 -15.34 2.89
CA PRO A 176 -13.20 -15.51 1.74
C PRO A 176 -14.68 -15.28 2.06
N LEU A 177 -15.02 -15.36 3.35
CA LEU A 177 -16.38 -15.16 3.86
C LEU A 177 -16.63 -13.69 4.28
N ASP A 178 -15.58 -12.87 4.34
CA ASP A 178 -15.68 -11.48 4.73
C ASP A 178 -15.84 -10.59 3.48
N GLY A 179 -16.92 -9.81 3.45
CA GLY A 179 -17.21 -8.89 2.34
C GLY A 179 -16.48 -7.54 2.41
N ALA A 180 -15.33 -7.48 3.09
CA ALA A 180 -14.61 -6.24 3.29
C ALA A 180 -14.00 -5.75 1.95
N PRO A 181 -14.07 -4.44 1.65
CA PRO A 181 -13.45 -3.90 0.46
C PRO A 181 -11.92 -3.99 0.56
N LEU A 182 -11.27 -4.48 -0.50
CA LEU A 182 -9.83 -4.68 -0.57
C LEU A 182 -9.15 -3.45 -1.20
N ASN A 183 -9.42 -2.28 -0.63
CA ASN A 183 -9.03 -1.01 -1.22
C ASN A 183 -7.67 -0.51 -0.70
N TRP A 184 -6.93 0.18 -1.56
CA TRP A 184 -5.58 0.68 -1.28
C TRP A 184 -5.48 2.19 -1.51
N VAL A 185 -4.57 2.81 -0.76
CA VAL A 185 -4.06 4.16 -1.03
C VAL A 185 -2.59 4.03 -1.42
N GLY A 186 -2.21 4.58 -2.57
CA GLY A 186 -0.83 4.64 -3.04
C GLY A 186 -0.19 5.98 -2.71
N ILE A 187 0.96 5.94 -2.08
CA ILE A 187 1.75 7.08 -1.63
C ILE A 187 3.01 7.12 -2.49
N LYS A 188 3.26 8.24 -3.16
CA LYS A 188 4.47 8.40 -3.97
C LYS A 188 5.60 8.96 -3.10
N VAL A 189 6.70 8.22 -2.99
CA VAL A 189 7.88 8.69 -2.23
C VAL A 189 8.40 9.97 -2.87
N GLY A 190 8.60 11.00 -2.05
CA GLY A 190 9.10 12.32 -2.43
C GLY A 190 8.05 13.34 -2.88
N ASP A 191 6.79 12.93 -3.06
CA ASP A 191 5.68 13.76 -3.54
C ASP A 191 4.71 14.01 -2.39
N VAL A 192 4.94 15.09 -1.63
CA VAL A 192 4.23 15.38 -0.37
C VAL A 192 3.03 16.32 -0.57
N ASN A 193 2.88 16.84 -1.79
CA ASN A 193 1.68 17.55 -2.24
C ASN A 193 0.79 16.68 -3.15
N ASP A 194 1.14 15.40 -3.29
CA ASP A 194 0.43 14.38 -4.04
C ASP A 194 0.10 14.77 -5.50
N SER A 195 1.11 15.27 -6.20
CA SER A 195 1.02 15.69 -7.60
C SER A 195 1.35 14.59 -8.62
N ALA A 196 1.67 13.39 -8.16
CA ALA A 196 1.98 12.23 -8.99
C ALA A 196 0.79 11.79 -9.85
N ASP A 197 1.09 11.50 -11.13
CA ASP A 197 0.13 10.94 -12.07
C ASP A 197 0.00 9.43 -11.86
N GLY A 198 -1.17 8.97 -11.42
CA GLY A 198 -1.43 7.54 -11.17
C GLY A 198 -1.32 6.63 -12.41
N SER A 199 -1.23 7.20 -13.61
CA SER A 199 -1.00 6.45 -14.85
C SER A 199 0.47 6.09 -15.12
N GLN A 200 1.41 6.66 -14.35
CA GLN A 200 2.86 6.51 -14.52
C GLN A 200 3.53 5.69 -13.40
#